data_AF-A0A5C8R627-F1
#
_entry.id   AF-A0A5C8R627-F1
#
_cell.length_a   1.000
_cell.length_b   1.000
_cell.length_c   1.000
_cell.angle_alpha   90.00
_cell.angle_beta   90.00
_cell.angle_gamma   90.00
#
_symmetry.space_group_name_H-M   'P 1'
#
loop_
_entity.id
_entity.type
_entity.pdbx_description
1 polymer ?
#
loop_
_entity_poly.entity_id
_entity_poly.type
_entity_poly.pdbx_seq_one_letter_code
_entity_poly.pdbx_strand_id
1 'polypeptide(L)'
;MNTSFVHAADGIQYVRDDTRDKEEGIEYDDADNGDIIVKVATKPKVVTKKISSTRIRYEKDETKDRSENPVTIDGEDGYVTTTRTYDVNPETGHVTEQVTVDRKEATDTVIKVPAKSKVEEVLVPFATKYEADNDLSAGQEQEITLGKNGKTVTTITYDVDGKSGQVTESTLSQKEDSQTRVVKKGTKPQVLVQEIPIETEYLDGPTLDKSQEVEEVGEIGKLLLLQSVL
;
A
#
# COMPACT_ATOMS: atom_id res chain seq x y z
N MET A 1 -10.58 -55.58 23.08
CA MET A 1 -11.26 -56.89 23.10
C MET A 1 -12.65 -56.65 23.65
N ASN A 2 -13.67 -56.72 22.79
CA ASN A 2 -15.09 -56.76 23.19
C ASN A 2 -15.74 -57.78 22.25
N THR A 3 -15.87 -59.02 22.71
CA THR A 3 -16.66 -60.06 22.04
C THR A 3 -17.98 -60.16 22.79
N SER A 4 -19.04 -59.58 22.22
CA SER A 4 -20.40 -59.75 22.73
C SER A 4 -20.95 -61.07 22.21
N PHE A 5 -21.38 -61.96 23.11
CA PHE A 5 -21.92 -63.29 22.78
C PHE A 5 -23.45 -63.23 22.70
N VAL A 6 -24.03 -63.69 21.58
CA VAL A 6 -25.49 -63.89 21.42
C VAL A 6 -25.75 -65.25 20.76
N HIS A 7 -26.56 -66.08 21.42
CA HIS A 7 -26.90 -67.46 21.04
C HIS A 7 -27.87 -67.49 19.84
N ALA A 8 -27.48 -68.13 18.73
CA ALA A 8 -28.39 -68.51 17.63
C ALA A 8 -28.76 -70.01 17.74
N ALA A 9 -29.97 -70.37 17.31
CA ALA A 9 -30.69 -71.61 17.66
C ALA A 9 -30.09 -72.96 17.19
N ASP A 10 -28.96 -72.96 16.48
CA ASP A 10 -28.34 -74.15 15.87
C ASP A 10 -26.89 -74.40 16.36
N GLY A 11 -26.43 -73.72 17.42
CA GLY A 11 -25.07 -73.88 17.96
C GLY A 11 -23.95 -73.31 17.09
N ILE A 12 -24.28 -72.51 16.05
CA ILE A 12 -23.31 -71.84 15.17
C ILE A 12 -23.28 -70.34 15.50
N GLN A 13 -22.09 -69.76 15.67
CA GLN A 13 -21.89 -68.32 15.85
C GLN A 13 -20.93 -67.74 14.81
N TYR A 14 -21.28 -66.59 14.23
CA TYR A 14 -20.40 -65.86 13.32
C TYR A 14 -19.68 -64.74 14.05
N VAL A 15 -18.35 -64.73 13.98
CA VAL A 15 -17.51 -63.67 14.55
C VAL A 15 -16.64 -63.07 13.48
N ARG A 16 -16.43 -61.76 13.55
CA ARG A 16 -15.52 -61.06 12.65
C ARG A 16 -14.06 -61.36 13.01
N ASP A 17 -13.21 -61.44 12.00
CA ASP A 17 -11.77 -61.65 12.13
C ASP A 17 -11.02 -60.56 11.36
N ASP A 18 -10.63 -59.51 12.08
CA ASP A 18 -9.97 -58.33 11.52
C ASP A 18 -8.49 -58.60 11.17
N THR A 19 -7.99 -59.83 11.34
CA THR A 19 -6.58 -60.19 11.07
C THR A 19 -6.37 -60.78 9.69
N ARG A 20 -7.44 -61.32 9.08
CA ARG A 20 -7.43 -61.99 7.78
C ARG A 20 -8.08 -61.15 6.70
N ASP A 21 -7.49 -61.14 5.51
CA ASP A 21 -8.05 -60.41 4.38
C ASP A 21 -9.38 -61.02 3.96
N LYS A 22 -10.37 -60.19 3.57
CA LYS A 22 -11.72 -60.67 3.18
C LYS A 22 -11.70 -61.78 2.12
N GLU A 23 -10.68 -61.78 1.26
CA GLU A 23 -10.46 -62.78 0.22
C GLU A 23 -10.12 -64.19 0.78
N GLU A 24 -9.70 -64.29 2.04
CA GLU A 24 -9.43 -65.54 2.77
C GLU A 24 -10.71 -66.26 3.25
N GLY A 25 -11.87 -65.60 3.18
CA GLY A 25 -13.17 -66.23 3.42
C GLY A 25 -13.47 -66.53 4.89
N ILE A 26 -13.88 -67.77 5.18
CA ILE A 26 -14.31 -68.21 6.52
C ILE A 26 -13.41 -69.32 7.06
N GLU A 27 -13.27 -69.39 8.38
CA GLU A 27 -12.59 -70.47 9.12
C GLU A 27 -13.51 -70.97 10.24
N TYR A 28 -13.38 -72.25 10.58
CA TYR A 28 -14.18 -72.91 11.60
C TYR A 28 -13.31 -73.23 12.81
N ASP A 29 -13.80 -72.91 14.01
CA ASP A 29 -13.24 -73.32 15.28
C ASP A 29 -14.30 -74.06 16.11
N ASP A 30 -13.86 -75.10 16.80
CA ASP A 30 -14.69 -75.80 17.79
C ASP A 30 -14.59 -75.07 19.13
N ALA A 31 -15.73 -74.71 19.72
CA ALA A 31 -15.79 -74.24 21.09
C ALA A 31 -15.75 -75.41 22.08
N ASP A 32 -15.16 -75.21 23.26
CA ASP A 32 -15.08 -76.24 24.33
C ASP A 32 -16.44 -76.81 24.77
N ASN A 33 -17.54 -76.10 24.46
CA ASN A 33 -18.91 -76.49 24.76
C ASN A 33 -19.62 -77.27 23.62
N GLY A 34 -18.92 -77.53 22.50
CA GLY A 34 -19.49 -78.20 21.31
C GLY A 34 -20.19 -77.29 20.31
N ASP A 35 -20.18 -75.97 20.52
CA ASP A 35 -20.65 -74.97 19.56
C ASP A 35 -19.61 -74.74 18.44
N ILE A 36 -20.06 -74.39 17.24
CA ILE A 36 -19.20 -74.07 16.09
C ILE A 36 -19.04 -72.55 15.98
N ILE A 37 -17.80 -72.06 15.97
CA ILE A 37 -17.48 -70.66 15.72
C ILE A 37 -17.02 -70.51 14.27
N VAL A 38 -17.73 -69.70 13.50
CA VAL A 38 -17.35 -69.33 12.14
C VAL A 38 -16.68 -67.96 12.18
N LYS A 39 -15.36 -67.93 11.98
CA LYS A 39 -14.58 -66.71 11.85
C LYS A 39 -14.64 -66.19 10.41
N VAL A 40 -15.20 -65.01 10.23
CA VAL A 40 -15.35 -64.35 8.92
C VAL A 40 -14.24 -63.31 8.76
N ALA A 41 -13.42 -63.43 7.73
CA ALA A 41 -12.31 -62.51 7.48
C ALA A 41 -12.81 -61.08 7.15
N THR A 42 -12.38 -60.09 7.93
CA THR A 42 -12.89 -58.70 7.89
C THR A 42 -11.80 -57.63 8.01
N LYS A 43 -10.53 -57.98 7.82
CA LYS A 43 -9.43 -57.02 7.92
C LYS A 43 -9.69 -55.77 7.06
N PRO A 44 -9.66 -54.57 7.66
CA PRO A 44 -9.84 -53.32 6.92
C PRO A 44 -8.76 -53.12 5.87
N LYS A 45 -9.15 -52.59 4.71
CA LYS A 45 -8.23 -52.24 3.62
C LYS A 45 -8.13 -50.74 3.51
N VAL A 46 -6.93 -50.20 3.75
CA VAL A 46 -6.62 -48.77 3.60
C VAL A 46 -5.71 -48.57 2.40
N VAL A 47 -6.12 -47.75 1.45
CA VAL A 47 -5.34 -47.39 0.27
C VAL A 47 -5.20 -45.88 0.21
N THR A 48 -3.97 -45.38 0.30
CA THR A 48 -3.66 -43.95 0.16
C THR A 48 -2.96 -43.69 -1.16
N LYS A 49 -3.47 -42.73 -1.93
CA LYS A 49 -2.86 -42.22 -3.16
C LYS A 49 -2.43 -40.78 -2.92
N LYS A 50 -1.16 -40.48 -3.23
CA LYS A 50 -0.61 -39.13 -3.18
C LYS A 50 -1.13 -38.28 -4.35
N ILE A 51 -1.47 -37.02 -4.07
CA ILE A 51 -1.71 -35.99 -5.08
C ILE A 51 -0.51 -35.05 -5.05
N SER A 52 0.37 -35.12 -6.05
CA SER A 52 1.57 -34.28 -6.07
C SER A 52 1.22 -32.81 -6.34
N SER A 53 1.84 -31.90 -5.60
CA SER A 53 1.85 -30.46 -5.93
C SER A 53 2.72 -30.23 -7.16
N THR A 54 2.10 -29.87 -8.28
CA THR A 54 2.80 -29.62 -9.55
C THR A 54 2.51 -28.24 -10.13
N ARG A 55 1.47 -27.56 -9.64
CA ARG A 55 1.11 -26.24 -10.10
C ARG A 55 1.97 -25.19 -9.43
N ILE A 56 2.61 -24.38 -10.26
CA ILE A 56 3.33 -23.18 -9.84
C ILE A 56 2.48 -21.97 -10.21
N ARG A 57 2.41 -21.01 -9.29
CA ARG A 57 1.82 -19.70 -9.56
C ARG A 57 2.73 -18.59 -9.08
N TYR A 58 2.68 -17.47 -9.78
CA TYR A 58 3.47 -16.29 -9.48
C TYR A 58 2.58 -15.24 -8.82
N GLU A 59 3.12 -14.56 -7.82
CA GLU A 59 2.43 -13.49 -7.14
C GLU A 59 3.35 -12.28 -7.01
N LYS A 60 2.78 -11.09 -7.22
CA LYS A 60 3.46 -9.83 -6.99
C LYS A 60 3.84 -9.69 -5.52
N ASP A 61 5.11 -9.39 -5.26
CA ASP A 61 5.59 -8.95 -3.95
C ASP A 61 5.81 -7.44 -3.98
N GLU A 62 4.88 -6.71 -3.37
CA GLU A 62 4.88 -5.25 -3.32
C GLU A 62 5.82 -4.70 -2.24
N THR A 63 6.44 -5.57 -1.44
CA THR A 63 7.31 -5.15 -0.33
C THR A 63 8.77 -5.06 -0.72
N LYS A 64 9.16 -5.74 -1.80
CA LYS A 64 10.55 -5.88 -2.28
C LYS A 64 10.82 -5.16 -3.58
N ASP A 65 12.00 -4.55 -3.67
CA ASP A 65 12.45 -3.86 -4.87
C ASP A 65 12.74 -4.85 -6.00
N ARG A 66 12.47 -4.46 -7.24
CA ARG A 66 12.62 -5.31 -8.45
C ARG A 66 14.03 -5.92 -8.63
N SER A 67 15.05 -5.32 -8.03
CA SER A 67 16.43 -5.83 -8.07
C SER A 67 16.69 -7.00 -7.10
N GLU A 68 15.75 -7.32 -6.21
CA GLU A 68 15.88 -8.41 -5.25
C GLU A 68 15.58 -9.78 -5.88
N ASN A 69 15.93 -10.85 -5.16
CA ASN A 69 15.63 -12.21 -5.59
C ASN A 69 14.18 -12.59 -5.24
N PRO A 70 13.51 -13.40 -6.09
CA PRO A 70 12.20 -13.96 -5.78
C PRO A 70 12.27 -14.95 -4.61
N VAL A 71 11.13 -15.11 -3.93
CA VAL A 71 10.98 -16.06 -2.82
C VAL A 71 10.03 -17.17 -3.23
N THR A 72 10.45 -18.41 -3.09
CA THR A 72 9.60 -19.59 -3.34
C THR A 72 9.01 -20.09 -2.03
N ILE A 73 7.71 -20.35 -2.05
CA ILE A 73 6.97 -21.01 -0.98
C ILE A 73 6.48 -22.33 -1.56
N ASP A 74 7.02 -23.44 -1.06
CA ASP A 74 6.72 -24.76 -1.58
C ASP A 74 5.25 -25.12 -1.32
N GLY A 75 4.64 -25.73 -2.34
CA GLY A 75 3.32 -26.33 -2.21
C GLY A 75 3.37 -27.60 -1.38
N GLU A 76 2.25 -27.93 -0.75
CA GLU A 76 2.08 -29.16 -0.01
C GLU A 76 1.39 -30.20 -0.89
N ASP A 77 1.87 -31.43 -0.84
CA ASP A 77 1.20 -32.55 -1.47
C ASP A 77 -0.14 -32.85 -0.78
N GLY A 78 -1.12 -33.22 -1.60
CA GLY A 78 -2.40 -33.73 -1.15
C GLY A 78 -2.42 -35.26 -1.12
N TYR A 79 -3.57 -35.82 -0.76
CA TYR A 79 -3.80 -37.26 -0.79
C TYR A 79 -5.28 -37.61 -0.92
N VAL A 80 -5.55 -38.84 -1.34
CA VAL A 80 -6.85 -39.52 -1.25
C VAL A 80 -6.65 -40.84 -0.53
N THR A 81 -7.28 -41.01 0.62
CA THR A 81 -7.29 -42.25 1.40
C THR A 81 -8.66 -42.89 1.31
N THR A 82 -8.73 -44.11 0.79
CA THR A 82 -9.94 -44.92 0.78
C THR A 82 -9.78 -46.03 1.83
N THR A 83 -10.71 -46.06 2.78
CA THR A 83 -10.78 -47.11 3.80
C THR A 83 -12.02 -47.95 3.54
N ARG A 84 -11.84 -49.26 3.45
CA ARG A 84 -12.91 -50.24 3.35
C ARG A 84 -12.95 -51.04 4.64
N THR A 85 -14.10 -51.05 5.31
CA THR A 85 -14.36 -51.84 6.51
C THR A 85 -15.49 -52.82 6.26
N TYR A 86 -15.52 -53.86 7.07
CA TYR A 86 -16.47 -54.96 6.93
C TYR A 86 -17.12 -55.23 8.29
N ASP A 87 -18.45 -55.30 8.29
CA ASP A 87 -19.24 -55.72 9.45
C ASP A 87 -19.88 -57.07 9.16
N VAL A 88 -19.95 -57.93 10.17
CA VAL A 88 -20.52 -59.28 10.08
C VAL A 88 -21.79 -59.32 10.93
N ASN A 89 -22.90 -59.76 10.34
CA ASN A 89 -24.09 -60.08 11.10
C ASN A 89 -23.84 -61.37 11.90
N PRO A 90 -23.89 -61.34 13.24
CA PRO A 90 -23.51 -62.47 14.08
C PRO A 90 -24.48 -63.67 14.00
N GLU A 91 -25.72 -63.45 13.54
CA GLU A 91 -26.75 -64.50 13.42
C GLU A 91 -26.70 -65.19 12.06
N THR A 92 -26.37 -64.45 11.00
CA THR A 92 -26.48 -64.93 9.61
C THR A 92 -25.14 -65.06 8.88
N GLY A 93 -24.06 -64.50 9.44
CA GLY A 93 -22.76 -64.42 8.77
C GLY A 93 -22.71 -63.43 7.61
N HIS A 94 -23.80 -62.71 7.33
CA HIS A 94 -23.85 -61.75 6.24
C HIS A 94 -22.85 -60.60 6.44
N VAL A 95 -22.03 -60.33 5.42
CA VAL A 95 -20.99 -59.30 5.45
C VAL A 95 -21.49 -58.03 4.76
N THR A 96 -21.44 -56.90 5.46
CA THR A 96 -21.71 -55.56 4.91
C THR A 96 -20.40 -54.80 4.74
N GLU A 97 -20.18 -54.20 3.57
CA GLU A 97 -19.02 -53.35 3.29
C GLU A 97 -19.38 -51.87 3.50
N GLN A 98 -18.49 -51.13 4.16
CA GLN A 98 -18.56 -49.68 4.27
C GLN A 98 -17.30 -49.06 3.67
N VAL A 99 -17.46 -47.95 2.94
CA VAL A 99 -16.35 -47.25 2.28
C VAL A 99 -16.34 -45.79 2.73
N THR A 100 -15.22 -45.35 3.27
CA THR A 100 -14.99 -43.95 3.62
C THR A 100 -13.83 -43.38 2.81
N VAL A 101 -13.94 -42.11 2.42
CA VAL A 101 -12.89 -41.40 1.69
C VAL A 101 -12.46 -40.17 2.49
N ASP A 102 -11.17 -40.09 2.80
CA ASP A 102 -10.52 -38.89 3.33
C ASP A 102 -9.66 -38.25 2.23
N ARG A 103 -9.69 -36.92 2.12
CA ARG A 103 -9.06 -36.20 1.02
C ARG A 103 -8.50 -34.87 1.47
N LYS A 104 -7.25 -34.62 1.08
CA LYS A 104 -6.58 -33.31 1.18
C LYS A 104 -6.14 -32.90 -0.23
N GLU A 105 -6.51 -31.71 -0.67
CA GLU A 105 -6.01 -31.17 -1.93
C GLU A 105 -4.53 -30.79 -1.81
N ALA A 106 -3.79 -30.91 -2.92
CA ALA A 106 -2.46 -30.33 -3.01
C ALA A 106 -2.56 -28.79 -3.09
N THR A 107 -1.62 -28.09 -2.48
CA THR A 107 -1.50 -26.64 -2.61
C THR A 107 -0.43 -26.29 -3.63
N ASP A 108 -0.56 -25.13 -4.28
CA ASP A 108 0.41 -24.69 -5.28
C ASP A 108 1.72 -24.26 -4.64
N THR A 109 2.81 -24.44 -5.38
CA THR A 109 4.05 -23.71 -5.12
C THR A 109 3.87 -22.25 -5.56
N VAL A 110 4.18 -21.31 -4.68
CA VAL A 110 4.03 -19.87 -4.94
C VAL A 110 5.40 -19.24 -5.09
N ILE A 111 5.65 -18.58 -6.21
CA ILE A 111 6.85 -17.76 -6.41
C ILE A 111 6.46 -16.29 -6.26
N LYS A 112 6.92 -15.67 -5.18
CA LYS A 112 6.79 -14.23 -4.92
C LYS A 112 7.82 -13.48 -5.75
N VAL A 113 7.34 -12.72 -6.73
CA VAL A 113 8.17 -11.94 -7.67
C VAL A 113 8.28 -10.50 -7.17
N PRO A 114 9.49 -9.99 -6.87
CA PRO A 114 9.67 -8.64 -6.32
C PRO A 114 9.32 -7.59 -7.37
N ALA A 115 8.35 -6.75 -7.04
CA ALA A 115 7.71 -5.83 -7.97
C ALA A 115 7.07 -4.64 -7.24
N LYS A 116 7.77 -4.10 -6.23
CA LYS A 116 7.37 -2.87 -5.53
C LYS A 116 7.40 -1.66 -6.46
N SER A 117 6.28 -0.92 -6.51
CA SER A 117 6.15 0.32 -7.27
C SER A 117 7.05 1.43 -6.72
N LYS A 118 7.45 2.36 -7.59
CA LYS A 118 8.31 3.50 -7.24
C LYS A 118 7.59 4.81 -7.52
N VAL A 119 7.84 5.81 -6.68
CA VAL A 119 7.34 7.17 -6.86
C VAL A 119 8.53 8.11 -6.80
N GLU A 120 8.69 8.91 -7.83
CA GLU A 120 9.74 9.92 -7.96
C GLU A 120 9.10 11.29 -8.03
N GLU A 121 9.57 12.24 -7.21
CA GLU A 121 9.09 13.62 -7.20
C GLU A 121 10.23 14.57 -7.56
N VAL A 122 9.96 15.46 -8.51
CA VAL A 122 10.87 16.53 -8.93
C VAL A 122 10.19 17.87 -8.74
N LEU A 123 10.76 18.75 -7.92
CA LEU A 123 10.24 20.10 -7.69
C LEU A 123 10.51 21.00 -8.89
N VAL A 124 9.53 21.84 -9.21
CA VAL A 124 9.62 22.89 -10.24
C VAL A 124 9.61 24.25 -9.53
N PRO A 125 10.75 24.96 -9.46
CA PRO A 125 10.84 26.24 -8.78
C PRO A 125 9.84 27.28 -9.30
N PHE A 126 9.28 28.10 -8.42
CA PHE A 126 8.45 29.23 -8.83
C PHE A 126 9.28 30.44 -9.31
N ALA A 127 8.71 31.22 -10.22
CA ALA A 127 9.26 32.53 -10.60
C ALA A 127 8.82 33.63 -9.61
N THR A 128 9.61 34.70 -9.49
CA THR A 128 9.20 35.93 -8.79
C THR A 128 8.96 37.04 -9.81
N LYS A 129 7.80 37.68 -9.73
CA LYS A 129 7.44 38.86 -10.51
C LYS A 129 7.42 40.09 -9.60
N TYR A 130 8.11 41.14 -10.02
CA TYR A 130 8.05 42.44 -9.36
C TYR A 130 7.11 43.38 -10.09
N GLU A 131 6.30 44.12 -9.35
CA GLU A 131 5.39 45.14 -9.87
C GLU A 131 5.68 46.48 -9.16
N ALA A 132 5.77 47.58 -9.90
CA ALA A 132 5.98 48.89 -9.30
C ALA A 132 4.70 49.37 -8.61
N ASP A 133 4.84 50.01 -7.45
CA ASP A 133 3.75 50.60 -6.69
C ASP A 133 4.12 52.03 -6.26
N ASN A 134 3.44 53.01 -6.85
CA ASN A 134 3.69 54.44 -6.59
C ASN A 134 3.10 54.94 -5.26
N ASP A 135 2.32 54.12 -4.55
CA ASP A 135 1.79 54.45 -3.23
C ASP A 135 2.73 53.98 -2.11
N LEU A 136 3.54 52.95 -2.36
CA LEU A 136 4.58 52.45 -1.47
C LEU A 136 5.87 53.27 -1.57
N SER A 137 6.46 53.58 -0.41
CA SER A 137 7.72 54.34 -0.37
C SER A 137 8.87 53.57 -1.00
N ALA A 138 9.79 54.28 -1.65
CA ALA A 138 11.01 53.69 -2.18
C ALA A 138 11.74 52.80 -1.16
N GLY A 139 12.12 51.60 -1.58
CA GLY A 139 12.76 50.59 -0.73
C GLY A 139 11.81 49.72 0.09
N GLN A 140 10.51 50.02 0.11
CA GLN A 140 9.50 49.12 0.69
C GLN A 140 9.09 48.05 -0.33
N GLU A 141 8.89 46.82 0.15
CA GLU A 141 8.33 45.72 -0.62
C GLU A 141 7.06 45.19 0.06
N GLN A 142 6.10 44.77 -0.74
CA GLN A 142 4.88 44.13 -0.26
C GLN A 142 4.61 42.85 -1.06
N GLU A 143 4.54 41.71 -0.38
CA GLU A 143 4.16 40.45 -1.01
C GLU A 143 2.64 40.38 -1.19
N ILE A 144 2.19 40.15 -2.42
CA ILE A 144 0.76 40.06 -2.78
C ILE A 144 0.35 38.61 -3.01
N THR A 145 1.25 37.82 -3.59
CA THR A 145 1.05 36.40 -3.83
C THR A 145 2.28 35.64 -3.38
N LEU A 146 2.08 34.67 -2.48
CA LEU A 146 3.15 33.76 -2.06
C LEU A 146 3.51 32.82 -3.22
N GLY A 147 4.81 32.65 -3.45
CA GLY A 147 5.31 31.66 -4.42
C GLY A 147 5.17 30.24 -3.90
N LYS A 148 4.79 29.31 -4.78
CA LYS A 148 4.78 27.87 -4.46
C LYS A 148 5.45 27.10 -5.58
N ASN A 149 6.40 26.25 -5.23
CA ASN A 149 7.00 25.34 -6.21
C ASN A 149 5.90 24.42 -6.76
N GLY A 150 5.94 24.22 -8.06
CA GLY A 150 5.21 23.11 -8.67
C GLY A 150 5.98 21.82 -8.44
N LYS A 151 5.45 20.72 -8.98
CA LYS A 151 6.15 19.43 -8.94
C LYS A 151 5.73 18.52 -10.08
N THR A 152 6.61 17.62 -10.46
CA THR A 152 6.31 16.49 -11.34
C THR A 152 6.46 15.21 -10.52
N VAL A 153 5.38 14.43 -10.44
CA VAL A 153 5.34 13.14 -9.75
C VAL A 153 5.28 12.05 -10.81
N THR A 154 6.26 11.16 -10.82
CA THR A 154 6.33 10.01 -11.72
C THR A 154 6.14 8.74 -10.90
N THR A 155 5.07 8.01 -11.18
CA THR A 155 4.77 6.72 -10.55
C THR A 155 5.08 5.61 -11.55
N ILE A 156 5.99 4.71 -11.17
CA ILE A 156 6.33 3.51 -11.92
C ILE A 156 5.69 2.31 -11.22
N THR A 157 4.75 1.65 -11.89
CA THR A 157 4.04 0.47 -11.40
C THR A 157 4.51 -0.78 -12.12
N TYR A 158 4.52 -1.89 -11.39
CA TYR A 158 4.84 -3.21 -11.91
C TYR A 158 3.65 -4.15 -11.71
N ASP A 159 3.38 -4.98 -12.70
CA ASP A 159 2.43 -6.08 -12.63
C ASP A 159 3.12 -7.39 -12.95
N VAL A 160 2.65 -8.48 -12.35
CA VAL A 160 3.21 -9.83 -12.50
C VAL A 160 2.16 -10.76 -13.06
N ASP A 161 2.44 -11.38 -14.20
CA ASP A 161 1.57 -12.42 -14.75
C ASP A 161 1.61 -13.67 -13.86
N GLY A 162 0.45 -14.09 -13.35
CA GLY A 162 0.36 -15.17 -12.37
C GLY A 162 0.72 -16.57 -12.90
N LYS A 163 0.87 -16.74 -14.22
CA LYS A 163 1.21 -18.03 -14.85
C LYS A 163 2.67 -18.13 -15.25
N SER A 164 3.25 -17.06 -15.77
CA SER A 164 4.61 -17.03 -16.30
C SER A 164 5.61 -16.32 -15.39
N GLY A 165 5.12 -15.49 -14.47
CA GLY A 165 5.97 -14.61 -13.65
C GLY A 165 6.54 -13.43 -14.42
N GLN A 166 6.11 -13.21 -15.67
CA GLN A 166 6.55 -12.07 -16.46
C GLN A 166 6.13 -10.76 -15.77
N VAL A 167 7.08 -9.84 -15.65
CA VAL A 167 6.86 -8.51 -15.07
C VAL A 167 6.64 -7.49 -16.18
N THR A 168 5.54 -6.76 -16.12
CA THR A 168 5.26 -5.60 -16.99
C THR A 168 5.40 -4.30 -16.20
N GLU A 169 5.97 -3.27 -16.83
CA GLU A 169 6.18 -1.95 -16.25
C GLU A 169 5.20 -0.95 -16.89
N SER A 170 4.67 -0.03 -16.09
CA SER A 170 3.86 1.09 -16.55
C SER A 170 4.26 2.36 -15.81
N THR A 171 4.27 3.49 -16.51
CA THR A 171 4.72 4.77 -15.96
C THR A 171 3.65 5.82 -16.15
N LEU A 172 3.31 6.52 -15.07
CA LEU A 172 2.37 7.63 -15.07
C LEU A 172 3.06 8.86 -14.51
N SER A 173 3.09 9.93 -15.31
CA SER A 173 3.63 11.23 -14.89
C SER A 173 2.49 12.24 -14.70
N GLN A 174 2.47 12.90 -13.55
CA GLN A 174 1.53 13.96 -13.21
C GLN A 174 2.28 15.23 -12.86
N LYS A 175 1.80 16.36 -13.38
CA LYS A 175 2.40 17.67 -13.16
C LYS A 175 1.45 18.55 -12.35
N GLU A 176 2.01 19.19 -11.34
CA GLU A 176 1.41 20.29 -10.60
C GLU A 176 2.18 21.57 -10.96
N ASP A 177 1.49 22.58 -11.47
CA ASP A 177 2.11 23.83 -11.89
C ASP A 177 2.53 24.68 -10.69
N SER A 178 3.64 25.41 -10.84
CA SER A 178 4.12 26.35 -9.84
C SER A 178 3.25 27.61 -9.77
N GLN A 179 3.15 28.19 -8.58
CA GLN A 179 2.54 29.50 -8.37
C GLN A 179 3.61 30.59 -8.32
N THR A 180 3.56 31.54 -9.24
CA THR A 180 4.46 32.70 -9.27
C THR A 180 4.30 33.56 -8.01
N ARG A 181 5.43 33.90 -7.38
CA ARG A 181 5.50 34.89 -6.30
C ARG A 181 5.34 36.29 -6.88
N VAL A 182 4.47 37.12 -6.31
CA VAL A 182 4.27 38.50 -6.75
C VAL A 182 4.60 39.46 -5.61
N VAL A 183 5.55 40.36 -5.88
CA VAL A 183 6.00 41.37 -4.92
C VAL A 183 5.87 42.75 -5.55
N LYS A 184 5.17 43.65 -4.87
CA LYS A 184 5.15 45.06 -5.21
C LYS A 184 6.36 45.78 -4.64
N LYS A 185 7.06 46.58 -5.44
CA LYS A 185 8.18 47.44 -5.02
C LYS A 185 7.76 48.89 -5.04
N GLY A 186 8.00 49.60 -3.93
CA GLY A 186 7.65 50.99 -3.79
C GLY A 186 8.48 51.91 -4.70
N THR A 187 7.78 52.79 -5.42
CA THR A 187 8.35 53.79 -6.32
C THR A 187 7.83 55.20 -6.04
N LYS A 188 7.16 55.40 -4.89
CA LYS A 188 6.64 56.72 -4.50
C LYS A 188 7.77 57.77 -4.50
N PRO A 189 7.65 58.85 -5.29
CA PRO A 189 8.63 59.92 -5.31
C PRO A 189 8.81 60.56 -3.94
N GLN A 190 10.06 60.83 -3.58
CA GLN A 190 10.34 61.63 -2.38
C GLN A 190 10.26 63.11 -2.72
N VAL A 191 9.55 63.87 -1.89
CA VAL A 191 9.47 65.33 -1.98
C VAL A 191 10.46 65.92 -0.99
N LEU A 192 11.51 66.53 -1.49
CA LEU A 192 12.45 67.29 -0.68
C LEU A 192 11.98 68.75 -0.64
N VAL A 193 11.84 69.30 0.55
CA VAL A 193 11.55 70.72 0.75
C VAL A 193 12.86 71.43 1.05
N GLN A 194 13.25 72.35 0.17
CA GLN A 194 14.38 73.25 0.39
C GLN A 194 13.86 74.64 0.72
N GLU A 195 14.28 75.18 1.86
CA GLU A 195 13.97 76.55 2.25
C GLU A 195 14.89 77.52 1.51
N ILE A 196 14.31 78.58 0.96
CA ILE A 196 15.02 79.69 0.33
C ILE A 196 15.16 80.77 1.41
N PRO A 197 16.38 81.06 1.89
CA PRO A 197 16.58 82.05 2.95
C PRO A 197 16.16 83.44 2.46
N ILE A 198 15.69 84.28 3.38
CA ILE A 198 15.41 85.69 3.09
C ILE A 198 16.74 86.45 2.98
N GLU A 199 16.83 87.31 1.97
CA GLU A 199 17.93 88.27 1.84
C GLU A 199 17.47 89.62 2.42
N THR A 200 18.34 90.28 3.20
CA THR A 200 18.05 91.60 3.78
C THR A 200 18.71 92.67 2.93
N GLU A 201 17.91 93.60 2.42
CA GLU A 201 18.37 94.79 1.72
C GLU A 201 17.99 96.04 2.51
N TYR A 202 18.93 96.98 2.63
CA TYR A 202 18.69 98.27 3.27
C TYR A 202 18.55 99.34 2.20
N LEU A 203 17.41 100.03 2.18
CA LEU A 203 17.12 101.10 1.23
C LEU A 203 16.95 102.43 1.98
N ASP A 204 17.57 103.49 1.44
CA ASP A 204 17.39 104.83 1.99
C ASP A 204 15.97 105.32 1.72
N GLY A 205 15.19 105.51 2.80
CA GLY A 205 13.84 106.07 2.73
C GLY A 205 13.88 107.60 2.60
N PRO A 206 13.57 108.19 1.44
CA PRO A 206 13.69 109.65 1.23
C PRO A 206 12.69 110.47 2.07
N THR A 207 11.73 109.81 2.72
CA THR A 207 10.67 110.43 3.53
C THR A 207 10.71 110.02 5.01
N LEU A 208 11.72 109.27 5.46
CA LEU A 208 11.89 108.85 6.86
C LEU A 208 12.75 109.86 7.64
N ASP A 209 12.39 110.14 8.89
CA ASP A 209 13.18 111.03 9.76
C ASP A 209 14.42 110.31 10.33
N LYS A 210 15.44 111.07 10.77
CA LYS A 210 16.69 110.49 11.30
C LYS A 210 16.39 109.62 12.53
N SER A 211 16.71 108.33 12.44
CA SER A 211 16.44 107.25 13.42
C SER A 211 15.10 106.51 13.26
N GLN A 212 14.35 106.73 12.16
CA GLN A 212 13.23 105.88 11.80
C GLN A 212 13.66 104.75 10.86
N GLU A 213 13.24 103.54 11.17
CA GLU A 213 13.41 102.35 10.34
C GLU A 213 12.04 101.72 10.12
N VAL A 214 11.77 101.32 8.88
CA VAL A 214 10.57 100.56 8.52
C VAL A 214 11.05 99.22 8.01
N GLU A 215 10.78 98.18 8.78
CA GLU A 215 11.09 96.81 8.37
C GLU A 215 9.89 96.22 7.63
N GLU A 216 10.11 95.79 6.39
CA GLU A 216 9.20 94.85 5.73
C GLU A 216 9.67 93.43 6.03
N VAL A 217 8.82 92.65 6.70
CA VAL A 217 9.15 91.27 7.06
C VAL A 217 9.07 90.41 5.80
N GLY A 218 10.23 89.92 5.35
CA GLY A 218 10.30 88.92 4.28
C GLY A 218 9.79 87.56 4.72
N GLU A 219 9.15 86.81 3.81
CA GLU A 219 8.71 85.44 4.05
C GLU A 219 9.72 84.43 3.48
N ILE A 220 9.99 83.36 4.23
CA ILE A 220 10.83 82.26 3.76
C ILE A 220 10.15 81.57 2.58
N GLY A 221 10.81 81.55 1.42
CA GLY A 221 10.36 80.82 0.25
C GLY A 221 10.54 79.30 0.43
N LYS A 222 9.65 78.49 -0.14
CA LYS A 222 9.79 77.02 -0.15
C LYS A 222 9.89 76.51 -1.58
N LEU A 223 10.94 75.75 -1.87
CA LEU A 223 11.13 75.02 -3.13
C LEU A 223 10.88 73.53 -2.92
N LEU A 224 10.03 72.94 -3.76
CA LEU A 224 9.75 71.50 -3.75
C LEU A 224 10.52 70.80 -4.86
N LEU A 225 11.40 69.86 -4.50
CA LEU A 225 12.11 69.01 -5.45
C LEU A 225 11.54 67.59 -5.42
N LEU A 226 11.12 67.08 -6.58
CA LEU A 226 10.72 65.69 -6.77
C LEU A 226 11.94 64.86 -7.16
N GLN A 227 12.32 63.90 -6.32
CA GLN A 227 13.33 62.92 -6.67
C GLN A 227 12.66 61.66 -7.23
N SER A 228 12.95 61.36 -8.49
CA SER A 228 12.56 60.10 -9.13
C SER A 228 13.45 58.98 -8.60
N VAL A 229 12.85 57.84 -8.28
CA VAL A 229 13.57 56.65 -7.82
C VAL A 229 13.54 55.65 -8.98
N LEU A 230 14.71 55.44 -9.60
CA LEU A 230 14.94 54.52 -10.72
C LEU A 230 15.15 53.08 -10.25
#